data_AF-A0A7J9DDX8-F1
#
_entry.id   AF-A0A7J9DDX8-F1
#
_cell.length_a   1.000
_cell.length_b   1.000
_cell.length_c   1.000
_cell.angle_alpha   90.00
_cell.angle_beta   90.00
_cell.angle_gamma   90.00
#
_symmetry.space_group_name_H-M   'P 1'
#
loop_
_entity.id
_entity.type
_entity.pdbx_description
1 polymer ?
#
loop_
_entity_poly.entity_id
_entity_poly.type
_entity_poly.pdbx_seq_one_letter_code
_entity_poly.pdbx_strand_id
1 'polypeptide(L)'
;VALATSIRYALTRRAFSLKPNEPEVLLLDYPSHQRRLFPLVAKTYAMSFAANYLKMLHVKRTPQSNKTIHIVSSSFKATFTWNNMQILQECREACGGQGLKTENRVGQLKGEYDVQSTFEGDNLILMQQKCGDGSHLIKLCQKLGNCAGDLEPVKSVSKALFAEYMAAQKRNKVFKGLGLEHMNKPCPVIPLQLTSTTLRCSQFQMDALCLRERDLLNRFAADVSKRKAKGESNEQAFMMDLGKAFSDRAIFQTFVDAETTLPAGSLKDVLGTLRSLYALICIEDVSFLQYGYLSVDNGANVRREITKLCTELRPHALALVSSFGIPDAFLGPIAFNWIEANAWSSV
;
A
#
# COMPACT_ATOMS: atom_id res chain seq x y z
N VAL A 1 15.21 -0.91 -6.06
CA VAL A 1 16.50 -0.19 -6.22
C VAL A 1 16.60 1.01 -5.28
N ALA A 2 15.83 2.08 -5.50
CA ALA A 2 15.91 3.32 -4.68
C ALA A 2 15.91 3.08 -3.16
N LEU A 3 14.96 2.30 -2.65
CA LEU A 3 14.86 2.01 -1.21
C LEU A 3 16.08 1.25 -0.65
N ALA A 4 16.65 0.31 -1.43
CA ALA A 4 17.86 -0.41 -1.04
C ALA A 4 19.06 0.54 -1.00
N THR A 5 19.21 1.39 -2.03
CA THR A 5 20.23 2.44 -2.07
C THR A 5 20.11 3.37 -0.87
N SER A 6 18.91 3.88 -0.57
CA SER A 6 18.67 4.82 0.54
C SER A 6 18.95 4.19 1.91
N ILE A 7 18.53 2.95 2.16
CA ILE A 7 18.82 2.26 3.42
C ILE A 7 20.32 2.00 3.58
N ARG A 8 21.00 1.51 2.53
CA ARG A 8 22.45 1.26 2.58
C ARG A 8 23.26 2.55 2.77
N TYR A 9 22.84 3.63 2.10
CA TYR A 9 23.41 4.95 2.32
C TYR A 9 23.16 5.45 3.76
N ALA A 10 21.95 5.29 4.30
CA ALA A 10 21.64 5.71 5.67
C ALA A 10 22.38 4.89 6.75
N LEU A 11 22.84 3.68 6.41
CA LEU A 11 23.68 2.82 7.27
C LEU A 11 25.16 3.22 7.29
N THR A 12 25.61 4.09 6.38
CA THR A 12 27.02 4.49 6.24
C THR A 12 27.23 6.00 6.35
N ARG A 13 26.22 6.80 6.01
CA ARG A 13 26.25 8.25 6.13
C ARG A 13 26.02 8.68 7.57
N ARG A 14 26.95 9.49 8.08
CA ARG A 14 26.83 10.20 9.36
C ARG A 14 26.53 11.67 9.13
N ALA A 15 25.79 12.29 10.03
CA ALA A 15 25.55 13.73 10.01
C ALA A 15 25.15 14.18 11.41
N PHE A 16 25.72 15.29 11.87
CA PHE A 16 25.46 15.91 13.18
C PHE A 16 25.77 15.01 14.39
N SER A 17 26.20 15.64 15.48
CA SER A 17 26.42 14.97 16.76
C SER A 17 25.26 15.27 17.70
N LEU A 18 24.85 14.28 18.50
CA LEU A 18 23.77 14.47 19.49
C LEU A 18 24.23 15.30 20.69
N LYS A 19 25.53 15.26 21.01
CA LYS A 19 26.15 16.09 22.04
C LYS A 19 27.42 16.76 21.51
N PRO A 20 27.86 17.88 22.10
CA PRO A 20 29.15 18.49 21.78
C PRO A 20 30.29 17.47 21.93
N ASN A 21 31.22 17.47 20.98
CA ASN A 21 32.42 16.61 20.96
C ASN A 21 32.16 15.09 20.84
N GLU A 22 30.92 14.64 20.58
CA GLU A 22 30.64 13.24 20.21
C GLU A 22 30.77 13.03 18.70
N PRO A 23 31.08 11.81 18.23
CA PRO A 23 31.09 11.52 16.80
C PRO A 23 29.69 11.70 16.18
N GLU A 24 29.65 12.06 14.91
CA GLU A 24 28.39 12.14 14.18
C GLU A 24 27.66 10.79 14.17
N VAL A 25 26.34 10.81 14.24
CA VAL A 25 25.52 9.59 14.27
C VAL A 25 25.08 9.20 12.86
N LEU A 26 24.81 7.91 12.64
CA LEU A 26 24.32 7.42 11.35
C LEU A 26 22.93 7.99 11.08
N LEU A 27 22.63 8.26 9.80
CA LEU A 27 21.30 8.72 9.41
C LEU A 27 20.20 7.75 9.87
N LEU A 28 20.42 6.44 9.73
CA LEU A 28 19.43 5.45 10.14
C LEU A 28 19.29 5.29 11.67
N ASP A 29 20.13 5.94 12.48
CA ASP A 29 19.97 5.96 13.95
C ASP A 29 19.00 7.05 14.42
N TYR A 30 18.65 8.01 13.58
CA TYR A 30 17.60 8.98 13.88
C TYR A 30 16.20 8.34 13.80
N PRO A 31 15.38 8.38 14.87
CA PRO A 31 14.01 7.87 14.82
C PRO A 31 13.16 8.51 13.70
N SER A 32 13.40 9.79 13.40
CA SER A 32 12.75 10.49 12.29
C SER A 32 13.12 9.89 10.93
N HIS A 33 14.39 9.53 10.71
CA HIS A 33 14.84 8.91 9.46
C HIS A 33 14.32 7.47 9.33
N GLN A 34 14.30 6.72 10.44
CA GLN A 34 13.67 5.40 10.51
C GLN A 34 12.18 5.47 10.14
N ARG A 35 11.46 6.46 10.68
CA ARG A 35 10.03 6.69 10.41
C ARG A 35 9.74 7.07 8.95
N ARG A 36 10.73 7.60 8.23
CA ARG A 36 10.61 7.85 6.79
C ARG A 36 10.76 6.57 5.97
N LEU A 37 11.76 5.74 6.26
CA LEU A 37 12.15 4.63 5.38
C LEU A 37 11.53 3.27 5.74
N PHE A 38 11.42 2.90 7.02
CA PHE A 38 10.90 1.57 7.37
C PHE A 38 9.43 1.36 7.01
N PRO A 39 8.53 2.36 7.12
CA PRO A 39 7.19 2.24 6.59
C PRO A 39 7.14 1.89 5.09
N LEU A 40 8.09 2.44 4.33
CA LEU A 40 8.22 2.18 2.90
C LEU A 40 8.73 0.75 2.64
N VAL A 41 9.66 0.26 3.47
CA VAL A 41 10.10 -1.15 3.44
C VAL A 41 8.91 -2.09 3.69
N ALA A 42 8.14 -1.86 4.74
CA ALA A 42 6.96 -2.68 5.05
C ALA A 42 5.94 -2.68 3.91
N LYS A 43 5.67 -1.52 3.29
CA LYS A 43 4.84 -1.41 2.09
C LYS A 43 5.40 -2.21 0.92
N THR A 44 6.71 -2.15 0.64
CA THR A 44 7.33 -2.93 -0.45
C THR A 44 7.16 -4.43 -0.26
N TYR A 45 7.32 -4.94 0.97
CA TYR A 45 7.07 -6.35 1.28
C TYR A 45 5.59 -6.73 1.08
N ALA A 46 4.68 -5.92 1.63
CA ALA A 46 3.24 -6.15 1.49
C ALA A 46 2.79 -6.18 0.03
N MET A 47 3.25 -5.22 -0.78
CA MET A 47 2.97 -5.16 -2.21
C MET A 47 3.59 -6.33 -2.99
N SER A 48 4.75 -6.84 -2.56
CA SER A 48 5.37 -8.03 -3.17
C SER A 48 4.53 -9.29 -2.95
N PHE A 49 4.05 -9.52 -1.72
CA PHE A 49 3.12 -10.62 -1.45
C PHE A 49 1.83 -10.50 -2.25
N ALA A 50 1.26 -9.30 -2.31
CA ALA A 50 0.06 -9.02 -3.09
C ALA A 50 0.26 -9.22 -4.60
N ALA A 51 1.42 -8.83 -5.14
CA ALA A 51 1.76 -9.07 -6.54
C ALA A 51 1.89 -10.57 -6.84
N ASN A 52 2.53 -11.34 -5.95
CA ASN A 52 2.65 -12.80 -6.11
C ASN A 52 1.29 -13.48 -6.03
N TYR A 53 0.43 -13.05 -5.10
CA TYR A 53 -0.97 -13.50 -5.05
C TYR A 53 -1.71 -13.24 -6.37
N LEU A 54 -1.60 -12.02 -6.93
CA LEU A 54 -2.27 -11.67 -8.19
C LEU A 54 -1.75 -12.51 -9.37
N LYS A 55 -0.44 -12.79 -9.43
CA LYS A 55 0.13 -13.72 -10.43
C LYS A 55 -0.48 -15.10 -10.31
N MET A 56 -0.58 -15.63 -9.09
CA MET A 56 -1.16 -16.96 -8.85
C MET A 56 -2.66 -17.00 -9.20
N LEU A 57 -3.40 -15.93 -8.89
CA LEU A 57 -4.80 -15.78 -9.27
C LEU A 57 -4.96 -15.78 -10.80
N HIS A 58 -4.08 -15.09 -11.52
CA HIS A 58 -4.08 -15.05 -12.98
C HIS A 58 -3.71 -16.40 -13.62
N VAL A 59 -2.73 -17.12 -13.05
CA VAL A 59 -2.34 -18.46 -13.52
C VAL A 59 -3.47 -19.46 -13.32
N LYS A 60 -4.18 -19.40 -12.19
CA LYS A 60 -5.30 -20.30 -11.85
C LYS A 60 -6.66 -19.79 -12.36
N ARG A 61 -6.68 -18.83 -13.29
CA ARG A 61 -7.90 -18.15 -13.70
C ARG A 61 -8.89 -19.11 -14.37
N THR A 62 -10.15 -18.98 -14.01
CA THR A 62 -11.31 -19.51 -14.72
C THR A 62 -12.10 -18.36 -15.35
N PRO A 63 -12.97 -18.61 -16.35
CA PRO A 63 -13.84 -17.56 -16.91
C PRO A 63 -14.62 -16.78 -15.84
N GLN A 64 -15.07 -17.46 -14.78
CA GLN A 64 -15.80 -16.85 -13.66
C GLN A 64 -14.92 -15.92 -12.80
N SER A 65 -13.61 -16.18 -12.73
CA SER A 65 -12.66 -15.40 -11.94
C SER A 65 -12.20 -14.10 -12.62
N ASN A 66 -12.42 -13.93 -13.93
CA ASN A 66 -11.95 -12.78 -14.70
C ASN A 66 -12.41 -11.44 -14.10
N LYS A 67 -13.67 -11.38 -13.64
CA LYS A 67 -14.22 -10.19 -12.98
C LYS A 67 -13.45 -9.86 -11.70
N THR A 68 -13.21 -10.85 -10.85
CA THR A 68 -12.44 -10.69 -9.60
C THR A 68 -11.00 -10.28 -9.89
N ILE A 69 -10.35 -10.92 -10.86
CA ILE A 69 -8.98 -10.59 -11.28
C ILE A 69 -8.91 -9.12 -11.70
N HIS A 70 -9.84 -8.67 -12.55
CA HIS A 70 -9.87 -7.29 -13.03
C HIS A 70 -10.02 -6.27 -11.90
N ILE A 71 -10.90 -6.55 -10.92
CA ILE A 71 -11.12 -5.65 -9.78
C ILE A 71 -9.87 -5.59 -8.88
N VAL A 72 -9.30 -6.75 -8.55
CA VAL A 72 -8.11 -6.84 -7.70
C VAL A 72 -6.90 -6.22 -8.41
N SER A 73 -6.71 -6.50 -9.71
CA SER A 73 -5.59 -5.93 -10.48
C SER A 73 -5.69 -4.41 -10.59
N SER A 74 -6.90 -3.87 -10.79
CA SER A 74 -7.14 -2.42 -10.86
C SER A 74 -6.82 -1.73 -9.53
N SER A 75 -7.28 -2.32 -8.42
CA SER A 75 -6.98 -1.87 -7.05
C SER A 75 -5.47 -1.92 -6.75
N PHE A 76 -4.81 -3.02 -7.09
CA PHE A 76 -3.38 -3.19 -6.83
C PHE A 76 -2.55 -2.26 -7.71
N LYS A 77 -2.89 -2.11 -9.00
CA LYS A 77 -2.20 -1.18 -9.89
C LYS A 77 -2.22 0.23 -9.32
N ALA A 78 -3.39 0.75 -8.98
CA ALA A 78 -3.51 2.11 -8.45
C ALA A 78 -2.76 2.28 -7.13
N THR A 79 -2.91 1.33 -6.21
CA THR A 79 -2.22 1.36 -4.90
C THR A 79 -0.71 1.26 -5.05
N PHE A 80 -0.21 0.32 -5.86
CA PHE A 80 1.22 0.07 -6.02
C PHE A 80 1.92 1.25 -6.64
N THR A 81 1.31 1.86 -7.66
CA THR A 81 1.92 2.98 -8.39
C THR A 81 1.92 4.26 -7.57
N TRP A 82 0.85 4.58 -6.83
CA TRP A 82 0.88 5.68 -5.85
C TRP A 82 1.93 5.48 -4.76
N ASN A 83 2.02 4.26 -4.20
CA ASN A 83 3.06 3.95 -3.21
C ASN A 83 4.45 4.02 -3.82
N ASN A 84 4.65 3.56 -5.05
CA ASN A 84 5.93 3.64 -5.75
C ASN A 84 6.40 5.09 -5.88
N MET A 85 5.50 6.01 -6.26
CA MET A 85 5.84 7.43 -6.36
C MET A 85 6.19 8.06 -5.02
N GLN A 86 5.48 7.70 -3.95
CA GLN A 86 5.82 8.12 -2.60
C GLN A 86 7.19 7.58 -2.19
N ILE A 87 7.45 6.29 -2.43
CA ILE A 87 8.71 5.62 -2.08
C ILE A 87 9.88 6.31 -2.79
N LEU A 88 9.77 6.53 -4.11
CA LEU A 88 10.83 7.14 -4.90
C LEU A 88 11.12 8.58 -4.46
N GLN A 89 10.08 9.36 -4.16
CA GLN A 89 10.25 10.73 -3.65
C GLN A 89 10.96 10.74 -2.29
N GLU A 90 10.49 9.93 -1.34
CA GLU A 90 11.08 9.86 0.00
C GLU A 90 12.52 9.34 -0.03
N CYS A 91 12.82 8.34 -0.86
CA CYS A 91 14.18 7.82 -1.05
C CYS A 91 15.12 8.90 -1.58
N ARG A 92 14.67 9.71 -2.55
CA ARG A 92 15.44 10.83 -3.10
C ARG A 92 15.78 11.85 -2.02
N GLU A 93 14.79 12.24 -1.22
CA GLU A 93 14.97 13.22 -0.15
C GLU A 93 15.79 12.68 1.04
N ALA A 94 15.61 11.41 1.39
CA ALA A 94 16.37 10.76 2.45
C ALA A 94 17.87 10.67 2.12
N CYS A 95 18.22 10.59 0.83
CA CYS A 95 19.61 10.65 0.37
C CYS A 95 20.19 12.08 0.30
N GLY A 96 19.40 13.12 0.58
CA GLY A 96 19.83 14.52 0.46
C GLY A 96 20.33 14.85 -0.95
N GLY A 97 21.40 15.65 -1.05
CA GLY A 97 22.00 16.02 -2.33
C GLY A 97 22.48 14.82 -3.16
N GLN A 98 22.89 13.73 -2.51
CA GLN A 98 23.32 12.51 -3.20
C GLN A 98 22.18 11.84 -3.98
N GLY A 99 20.92 12.03 -3.55
CA GLY A 99 19.75 11.52 -4.25
C GLY A 99 19.47 12.19 -5.60
N LEU A 100 20.05 13.37 -5.86
CA LEU A 100 19.93 14.09 -7.13
C LEU A 100 21.02 13.69 -8.15
N LYS A 101 22.14 13.13 -7.69
CA LYS A 101 23.22 12.74 -8.60
C LYS A 101 22.78 11.59 -9.49
N THR A 102 22.95 11.77 -10.80
CA THR A 102 22.63 10.79 -11.85
C THR A 102 23.27 9.43 -11.58
N GLU A 103 24.54 9.39 -11.16
CA GLU A 103 25.27 8.16 -10.86
C GLU A 103 24.58 7.27 -9.81
N ASN A 104 23.81 7.89 -8.89
CA ASN A 104 23.10 7.17 -7.83
C ASN A 104 21.72 6.66 -8.25
N ARG A 105 21.23 7.06 -9.43
CA ARG A 105 19.97 6.60 -10.07
C ARG A 105 18.68 6.85 -9.30
N VAL A 106 18.72 7.26 -8.03
CA VAL A 106 17.52 7.46 -7.18
C VAL A 106 16.57 8.50 -7.80
N GLY A 107 17.09 9.67 -8.20
CA GLY A 107 16.29 10.72 -8.83
C GLY A 107 15.75 10.33 -10.21
N GLN A 108 16.54 9.61 -11.03
CA GLN A 108 16.13 9.19 -12.38
C GLN A 108 14.97 8.19 -12.36
N LEU A 109 15.03 7.22 -11.44
CA LEU A 109 13.96 6.23 -11.26
C LEU A 109 12.60 6.90 -10.99
N LYS A 110 12.56 8.07 -10.34
CA LYS A 110 11.31 8.80 -10.18
C LYS A 110 10.68 9.20 -11.52
N GLY A 111 11.48 9.71 -12.45
CA GLY A 111 11.00 10.12 -13.78
C GLY A 111 10.57 8.93 -14.63
N GLU A 112 11.28 7.81 -14.55
CA GLU A 112 10.97 6.61 -15.33
C GLU A 112 9.68 5.91 -14.88
N TYR A 113 9.40 5.91 -13.57
CA TYR A 113 8.26 5.18 -13.01
C TYR A 113 6.98 6.02 -12.88
N ASP A 114 7.06 7.35 -13.06
CA ASP A 114 5.90 8.25 -12.96
C ASP A 114 4.76 7.86 -13.90
N VAL A 115 5.12 7.45 -15.12
CA VAL A 115 4.18 7.00 -16.16
C VAL A 115 3.29 5.83 -15.72
N GLN A 116 3.73 5.02 -14.75
CA GLN A 116 2.92 3.89 -14.27
C GLN A 116 1.65 4.35 -13.55
N SER A 117 1.59 5.59 -13.06
CA SER A 117 0.38 6.16 -12.47
C SER A 117 -0.72 6.43 -13.50
N THR A 118 -0.38 6.49 -14.80
CA THR A 118 -1.31 6.90 -15.87
C THR A 118 -1.59 5.80 -16.89
N PHE A 119 -0.57 5.01 -17.28
CA PHE A 119 -0.75 3.93 -18.25
C PHE A 119 -1.57 2.78 -17.66
N GLU A 120 -2.24 2.01 -18.51
CA GLU A 120 -3.15 0.92 -18.13
C GLU A 120 -4.34 1.37 -17.25
N GLY A 121 -4.68 2.66 -17.34
CA GLY A 121 -5.83 3.29 -16.67
C GLY A 121 -5.39 4.27 -15.59
N ASP A 122 -5.98 5.46 -15.59
CA ASP A 122 -5.78 6.45 -14.54
C ASP A 122 -6.14 5.88 -13.16
N ASN A 123 -5.28 6.09 -12.17
CA ASN A 123 -5.44 5.47 -10.85
C ASN A 123 -6.72 5.92 -10.13
N LEU A 124 -7.12 7.20 -10.28
CA LEU A 124 -8.37 7.67 -9.70
C LEU A 124 -9.54 6.99 -10.39
N ILE A 125 -9.52 6.87 -11.73
CA ILE A 125 -10.55 6.19 -12.51
C ILE A 125 -10.70 4.71 -12.12
N LEU A 126 -9.58 4.01 -11.92
CA LEU A 126 -9.57 2.59 -11.52
C LEU A 126 -10.14 2.40 -10.11
N MET A 127 -9.75 3.26 -9.16
CA MET A 127 -10.28 3.25 -7.79
C MET A 127 -11.72 3.72 -7.72
N GLN A 128 -12.07 4.68 -8.58
CA GLN A 128 -13.29 5.46 -8.57
C GLN A 128 -13.66 5.85 -9.98
N GLN A 129 -14.83 5.47 -10.47
CA GLN A 129 -15.24 6.05 -11.74
C GLN A 129 -15.95 7.37 -11.46
N LYS A 130 -15.33 8.51 -11.80
CA LYS A 130 -16.10 9.64 -12.36
C LYS A 130 -16.87 9.04 -13.52
N CYS A 131 -18.18 9.01 -13.42
CA CYS A 131 -19.03 8.55 -14.49
C CYS A 131 -19.08 9.58 -15.63
N GLY A 132 -17.97 9.70 -16.35
CA GLY A 132 -18.05 9.82 -17.79
C GLY A 132 -18.09 8.38 -18.30
N ASP A 133 -19.19 8.06 -18.97
CA ASP A 133 -19.40 6.90 -19.80
C ASP A 133 -18.08 6.21 -20.26
N GLY A 134 -17.72 5.10 -19.59
CA GLY A 134 -16.63 4.23 -20.05
C GLY A 134 -16.91 3.67 -21.45
N SER A 135 -18.14 3.82 -21.95
CA SER A 135 -18.43 3.54 -23.35
C SER A 135 -17.78 4.54 -24.29
N HIS A 136 -17.38 5.76 -23.91
CA HIS A 136 -16.68 6.65 -24.86
C HIS A 136 -15.23 6.24 -25.13
N LEU A 137 -14.46 5.83 -24.12
CA LEU A 137 -13.11 5.31 -24.31
C LEU A 137 -13.13 3.92 -24.96
N ILE A 138 -14.10 3.06 -24.60
CA ILE A 138 -14.31 1.78 -25.28
C ILE A 138 -14.80 2.00 -26.71
N LYS A 139 -15.71 2.94 -26.99
CA LYS A 139 -16.14 3.32 -28.36
C LYS A 139 -15.01 3.98 -29.14
N LEU A 140 -14.09 4.71 -28.50
CA LEU A 140 -12.91 5.30 -29.13
C LEU A 140 -11.88 4.21 -29.48
N CYS A 141 -11.63 3.25 -28.57
CA CYS A 141 -10.81 2.07 -28.85
C CYS A 141 -11.46 1.14 -29.90
N GLN A 142 -12.78 0.98 -29.90
CA GLN A 142 -13.55 0.26 -30.93
C GLN A 142 -13.54 1.00 -32.27
N LYS A 143 -13.50 2.33 -32.28
CA LYS A 143 -13.34 3.15 -33.50
C LYS A 143 -11.90 3.17 -34.02
N LEU A 144 -10.91 2.98 -33.15
CA LEU A 144 -9.47 3.05 -33.49
C LEU A 144 -8.82 1.68 -33.69
N GLY A 145 -9.49 0.56 -33.37
CA GLY A 145 -8.96 -0.78 -33.55
C GLY A 145 -10.05 -1.83 -33.73
N ASN A 146 -9.91 -2.63 -34.80
CA ASN A 146 -10.78 -3.75 -35.17
C ASN A 146 -10.64 -4.97 -34.23
N CYS A 147 -10.52 -4.76 -32.92
CA CYS A 147 -10.45 -5.82 -31.93
C CYS A 147 -11.83 -6.06 -31.33
N ALA A 148 -12.67 -6.78 -32.07
CA ALA A 148 -13.94 -7.31 -31.56
C ALA A 148 -13.66 -8.48 -30.61
N GLY A 149 -13.49 -8.16 -29.33
CA GLY A 149 -13.67 -9.09 -28.22
C GLY A 149 -14.60 -8.44 -27.20
N ASP A 150 -15.44 -9.24 -26.55
CA ASP A 150 -16.38 -8.83 -25.50
C ASP A 150 -15.66 -8.19 -24.30
N LEU A 151 -15.30 -6.92 -24.43
CA LEU A 151 -14.80 -6.08 -23.35
C LEU A 151 -16.01 -5.70 -22.49
N GLU A 152 -16.24 -6.47 -21.43
CA GLU A 152 -17.09 -6.06 -20.31
C GLU A 152 -16.72 -4.62 -19.89
N PRO A 153 -17.70 -3.73 -19.67
CA PRO A 153 -17.40 -2.36 -19.28
C PRO A 153 -16.55 -2.35 -18.01
N VAL A 154 -15.39 -1.69 -18.08
CA VAL A 154 -14.46 -1.52 -16.94
C VAL A 154 -15.24 -0.94 -15.76
N LYS A 155 -15.48 -1.76 -14.74
CA LYS A 155 -16.14 -1.35 -13.49
C LYS A 155 -15.04 -0.98 -12.50
N SER A 156 -15.03 0.28 -12.05
CA SER A 156 -14.15 0.69 -10.96
C SER A 156 -14.37 -0.15 -9.70
N VAL A 157 -13.34 -0.23 -8.86
CA VAL A 157 -13.32 -1.06 -7.65
C VAL A 157 -14.55 -0.79 -6.77
N SER A 158 -14.80 0.48 -6.45
CA SER A 158 -15.91 0.89 -5.58
C SER A 158 -17.29 0.48 -6.13
N LYS A 159 -17.50 0.57 -7.45
CA LYS A 159 -18.75 0.15 -8.10
C LYS A 159 -18.93 -1.36 -8.09
N ALA A 160 -17.84 -2.10 -8.29
CA ALA A 160 -17.90 -3.55 -8.28
C ALA A 160 -18.26 -4.08 -6.88
N LEU A 161 -17.66 -3.50 -5.83
CA LEU A 161 -18.00 -3.82 -4.43
C LEU A 161 -19.45 -3.49 -4.12
N PHE A 162 -19.93 -2.31 -4.54
CA PHE A 162 -21.34 -1.93 -4.38
C PHE A 162 -22.28 -2.88 -5.12
N ALA A 163 -21.93 -3.32 -6.33
CA ALA A 163 -22.74 -4.26 -7.10
C ALA A 163 -22.86 -5.63 -6.41
N GLU A 164 -21.75 -6.16 -5.88
CA GLU A 164 -21.78 -7.39 -5.07
C GLU A 164 -22.60 -7.20 -3.79
N TYR A 165 -22.44 -6.06 -3.12
CA TYR A 165 -23.20 -5.72 -1.92
C TYR A 165 -24.71 -5.69 -2.16
N MET A 166 -25.15 -4.96 -3.19
CA MET A 166 -26.57 -4.90 -3.53
C MET A 166 -27.12 -6.23 -4.00
N ALA A 167 -26.32 -7.04 -4.71
CA ALA A 167 -26.72 -8.37 -5.15
C ALA A 167 -26.93 -9.33 -3.96
N ALA A 168 -26.04 -9.28 -2.97
CA ALA A 168 -26.14 -10.06 -1.74
C ALA A 168 -27.38 -9.65 -0.93
N GLN A 169 -27.58 -8.35 -0.70
CA GLN A 169 -28.72 -7.83 0.06
C GLN A 169 -30.07 -8.16 -0.59
N LYS A 170 -30.23 -7.92 -1.90
CA LYS A 170 -31.50 -8.17 -2.60
C LYS A 170 -31.89 -9.66 -2.63
N ARG A 171 -30.90 -10.55 -2.69
CA ARG A 171 -31.13 -12.00 -2.80
C ARG A 171 -31.11 -12.69 -1.44
N ASN A 172 -30.92 -11.95 -0.35
CA ASN A 172 -30.66 -12.47 0.99
C ASN A 172 -29.57 -13.56 0.99
N LYS A 173 -28.52 -13.35 0.18
CA LYS A 173 -27.40 -14.28 0.02
C LYS A 173 -26.21 -13.83 0.83
N VAL A 174 -25.44 -14.81 1.30
CA VAL A 174 -24.13 -14.56 1.90
C VAL A 174 -23.17 -13.96 0.87
N PHE A 175 -22.30 -13.06 1.32
CA PHE A 175 -21.23 -12.47 0.52
C PHE A 175 -20.20 -13.55 0.17
N LYS A 176 -19.84 -13.65 -1.11
CA LYS A 176 -18.81 -14.55 -1.63
C LYS A 176 -17.98 -13.82 -2.68
N GLY A 177 -16.67 -13.79 -2.51
CA GLY A 177 -15.73 -13.12 -3.39
C GLY A 177 -15.33 -11.72 -2.93
N LEU A 178 -14.25 -11.22 -3.54
CA LEU A 178 -13.65 -9.91 -3.25
C LEU A 178 -13.24 -9.71 -1.77
N GLY A 179 -13.18 -10.76 -0.96
CA GLY A 179 -12.89 -10.60 0.47
C GLY A 179 -14.04 -9.97 1.27
N LEU A 180 -15.24 -9.83 0.67
CA LEU A 180 -16.44 -9.33 1.34
C LEU A 180 -17.05 -10.38 2.28
N GLU A 181 -16.49 -11.58 2.38
CA GLU A 181 -16.94 -12.64 3.29
C GLU A 181 -16.95 -12.19 4.75
N HIS A 182 -16.09 -11.23 5.12
CA HIS A 182 -16.09 -10.63 6.44
C HIS A 182 -17.45 -9.98 6.78
N MET A 183 -18.23 -9.52 5.79
CA MET A 183 -19.58 -8.94 5.96
C MET A 183 -20.60 -9.95 6.52
N ASN A 184 -20.36 -11.25 6.34
CA ASN A 184 -21.22 -12.30 6.89
C ASN A 184 -21.04 -12.49 8.40
N LYS A 185 -19.99 -11.90 8.99
CA LYS A 185 -19.68 -11.98 10.41
C LYS A 185 -20.20 -10.73 11.16
N PRO A 186 -20.37 -10.80 12.50
CA PRO A 186 -20.66 -9.62 13.31
C PRO A 186 -19.71 -8.46 13.02
N CYS A 187 -20.19 -7.23 13.21
CA CYS A 187 -19.36 -6.04 13.03
C CYS A 187 -18.21 -6.06 14.03
N PRO A 188 -16.94 -5.93 13.58
CA PRO A 188 -15.83 -5.85 14.52
C PRO A 188 -15.94 -4.63 15.42
N VAL A 189 -15.53 -4.77 16.68
CA VAL A 189 -15.54 -3.69 17.67
C VAL A 189 -14.11 -3.37 18.06
N ILE A 190 -13.73 -2.11 17.91
CA ILE A 190 -12.42 -1.62 18.34
C ILE A 190 -12.43 -1.44 19.86
N PRO A 191 -11.48 -2.05 20.59
CA PRO A 191 -11.36 -1.83 22.03
C PRO A 191 -11.15 -0.35 22.36
N LEU A 192 -11.74 0.11 23.47
CA LEU A 192 -11.62 1.50 23.92
C LEU A 192 -10.17 1.91 24.17
N GLN A 193 -9.35 0.98 24.65
CA GLN A 193 -7.94 1.20 24.95
C GLN A 193 -7.07 0.26 24.10
N LEU A 194 -6.21 0.83 23.26
CA LEU A 194 -5.28 0.07 22.42
C LEU A 194 -3.90 -0.03 23.07
N THR A 195 -3.52 -1.26 23.43
CA THR A 195 -2.18 -1.59 23.94
C THR A 195 -1.25 -2.02 22.81
N SER A 196 0.07 -2.06 23.05
CA SER A 196 1.04 -2.59 22.09
C SER A 196 0.70 -4.03 21.65
N THR A 197 0.29 -4.90 22.59
CA THR A 197 -0.13 -6.28 22.30
C THR A 197 -1.36 -6.31 21.38
N THR A 198 -2.36 -5.47 21.65
CA THR A 198 -3.56 -5.35 20.80
C THR A 198 -3.18 -4.88 19.38
N LEU A 199 -2.36 -3.84 19.29
CA LEU A 199 -1.95 -3.24 18.01
C LEU A 199 -1.13 -4.20 17.13
N ARG A 200 -0.40 -5.16 17.73
CA ARG A 200 0.40 -6.17 17.01
C ARG A 200 -0.37 -7.46 16.67
N CYS A 201 -1.56 -7.63 17.25
CA CYS A 201 -2.41 -8.80 17.00
C CYS A 201 -2.94 -8.77 15.56
N SER A 202 -2.65 -9.82 14.79
CA SER A 202 -3.10 -9.94 13.39
C SER A 202 -4.63 -9.92 13.26
N GLN A 203 -5.34 -10.51 14.23
CA GLN A 203 -6.80 -10.50 14.25
C GLN A 203 -7.35 -9.08 14.43
N PHE A 204 -6.84 -8.31 15.39
CA PHE A 204 -7.24 -6.92 15.59
C PHE A 204 -6.96 -6.07 14.33
N GLN A 205 -5.78 -6.24 13.74
CA GLN A 205 -5.40 -5.50 12.52
C GLN A 205 -6.36 -5.80 11.37
N MET A 206 -6.71 -7.08 11.16
CA MET A 206 -7.69 -7.48 10.14
C MET A 206 -9.07 -6.90 10.44
N ASP A 207 -9.51 -6.99 11.69
CA ASP A 207 -10.80 -6.49 12.16
C ASP A 207 -10.93 -4.98 11.95
N ALA A 208 -9.87 -4.21 12.22
CA ALA A 208 -9.84 -2.77 11.98
C ALA A 208 -9.97 -2.41 10.49
N LEU A 209 -9.27 -3.12 9.61
CA LEU A 209 -9.38 -2.91 8.16
C LEU A 209 -10.73 -3.35 7.60
N CYS A 210 -11.28 -4.47 8.10
CA CYS A 210 -12.61 -4.95 7.76
C CYS A 210 -13.71 -3.99 8.23
N LEU A 211 -13.59 -3.42 9.44
CA LEU A 211 -14.52 -2.42 9.95
C LEU A 211 -14.56 -1.20 9.04
N ARG A 212 -13.40 -0.67 8.67
CA ARG A 212 -13.30 0.48 7.75
C ARG A 212 -13.95 0.18 6.40
N GLU A 213 -13.60 -0.94 5.76
CA GLU A 213 -14.18 -1.32 4.46
C GLU A 213 -15.70 -1.49 4.53
N ARG A 214 -16.20 -2.17 5.57
CA ARG A 214 -17.63 -2.38 5.81
C ARG A 214 -18.38 -1.06 5.99
N ASP A 215 -17.92 -0.20 6.89
CA ASP A 215 -18.59 1.07 7.18
C ASP A 215 -18.61 1.98 5.95
N LEU A 216 -17.48 2.07 5.24
CA LEU A 216 -17.39 2.80 3.99
C LEU A 216 -18.35 2.23 2.93
N LEU A 217 -18.41 0.92 2.75
CA LEU A 217 -19.34 0.30 1.79
C LEU A 217 -20.81 0.61 2.14
N ASN A 218 -21.17 0.56 3.42
CA ASN A 218 -22.51 0.92 3.89
C ASN A 218 -22.84 2.39 3.63
N ARG A 219 -21.90 3.31 3.91
CA ARG A 219 -22.05 4.75 3.65
C ARG A 219 -22.22 5.03 2.16
N PHE A 220 -21.42 4.37 1.32
CA PHE A 220 -21.54 4.51 -0.13
C PHE A 220 -22.91 4.04 -0.62
N ALA A 221 -23.40 2.90 -0.12
CA ALA A 221 -24.73 2.40 -0.47
C ALA A 221 -25.85 3.35 -0.02
N ALA A 222 -25.73 3.96 1.15
CA ALA A 222 -26.66 4.96 1.65
C ALA A 222 -26.65 6.24 0.80
N ASP A 223 -25.47 6.74 0.43
CA ASP A 223 -25.33 7.93 -0.43
C ASP A 223 -25.96 7.69 -1.82
N VAL A 224 -25.64 6.56 -2.45
CA VAL A 224 -26.23 6.17 -3.75
C VAL A 224 -27.76 6.09 -3.65
N SER A 225 -28.29 5.50 -2.57
CA SER A 225 -29.74 5.39 -2.36
C SER A 225 -30.40 6.76 -2.17
N LYS A 226 -29.78 7.65 -1.39
CA LYS A 226 -30.26 9.01 -1.15
C LYS A 226 -30.28 9.85 -2.43
N ARG A 227 -29.24 9.75 -3.27
CA ARG A 227 -29.16 10.44 -4.56
C ARG A 227 -30.20 9.94 -5.54
N LYS A 228 -30.37 8.62 -5.63
CA LYS A 228 -31.40 8.00 -6.47
C LYS A 228 -32.80 8.48 -6.09
N ALA A 229 -33.09 8.62 -4.79
CA ALA A 229 -34.38 9.15 -4.32
C ALA A 229 -34.63 10.60 -4.74
N LYS A 230 -33.58 11.38 -5.02
CA LYS A 230 -33.65 12.75 -5.56
C LYS A 230 -33.70 12.82 -7.09
N GLY A 231 -33.70 11.68 -7.79
CA GLY A 231 -33.59 11.64 -9.25
C GLY A 231 -32.20 11.98 -9.79
N GLU A 232 -31.18 12.06 -8.91
CA GLU A 232 -29.80 12.28 -9.32
C GLU A 232 -29.21 10.98 -9.90
N SER A 233 -28.28 11.13 -10.84
CA SER A 233 -27.53 9.99 -11.37
C SER A 233 -26.63 9.39 -10.30
N ASN A 234 -26.57 8.05 -10.21
CA ASN A 234 -25.64 7.30 -9.34
C ASN A 234 -24.17 7.67 -9.58
N GLU A 235 -23.93 8.30 -10.72
CA GLU A 235 -22.69 8.79 -11.28
C GLU A 235 -22.01 9.89 -10.47
N GLN A 236 -22.77 10.56 -9.61
CA GLN A 236 -22.28 11.64 -8.75
C GLN A 236 -21.86 11.14 -7.36
N ALA A 237 -22.16 9.88 -7.01
CA ALA A 237 -21.67 9.26 -5.77
C ALA A 237 -20.19 8.90 -5.92
N PHE A 238 -19.37 9.41 -5.01
CA PHE A 238 -17.91 9.30 -5.09
C PHE A 238 -17.33 8.89 -3.74
N MET A 239 -16.55 7.81 -3.71
CA MET A 239 -15.88 7.40 -2.47
C MET A 239 -14.54 6.70 -2.72
N MET A 240 -13.46 7.49 -2.66
CA MET A 240 -12.08 7.03 -2.89
C MET A 240 -11.66 6.06 -1.80
N ASP A 241 -12.09 6.40 -0.60
CA ASP A 241 -11.71 5.70 0.62
C ASP A 241 -12.20 4.26 0.60
N LEU A 242 -13.29 3.93 -0.11
CA LEU A 242 -13.74 2.54 -0.25
C LEU A 242 -12.77 1.72 -1.11
N GLY A 243 -12.36 2.23 -2.28
CA GLY A 243 -11.38 1.58 -3.13
C GLY A 243 -10.04 1.39 -2.42
N LYS A 244 -9.60 2.40 -1.65
CA LYS A 244 -8.41 2.33 -0.81
C LYS A 244 -8.56 1.31 0.33
N ALA A 245 -9.69 1.32 1.04
CA ALA A 245 -9.96 0.40 2.14
C ALA A 245 -9.96 -1.07 1.68
N PHE A 246 -10.58 -1.34 0.54
CA PHE A 246 -10.52 -2.65 -0.11
C PHE A 246 -9.07 -3.05 -0.43
N SER A 247 -8.32 -2.15 -1.06
CA SER A 247 -6.94 -2.41 -1.46
C SER A 247 -6.05 -2.74 -0.26
N ASP A 248 -6.11 -1.91 0.78
CA ASP A 248 -5.34 -2.10 2.01
C ASP A 248 -5.67 -3.43 2.69
N ARG A 249 -6.96 -3.79 2.83
CA ARG A 249 -7.37 -5.08 3.40
C ARG A 249 -6.90 -6.25 2.53
N ALA A 250 -7.09 -6.16 1.22
CA ALA A 250 -6.70 -7.23 0.29
C ALA A 250 -5.19 -7.47 0.31
N ILE A 251 -4.38 -6.41 0.28
CA ILE A 251 -2.91 -6.51 0.40
C ILE A 251 -2.54 -7.08 1.77
N PHE A 252 -3.14 -6.58 2.86
CA PHE A 252 -2.86 -7.06 4.21
C PHE A 252 -3.18 -8.56 4.36
N GLN A 253 -4.29 -9.03 3.81
CA GLN A 253 -4.66 -10.44 3.82
C GLN A 253 -3.57 -11.30 3.16
N THR A 254 -3.05 -10.90 2.00
CA THR A 254 -1.98 -11.67 1.33
C THR A 254 -0.70 -11.75 2.16
N PHE A 255 -0.40 -10.72 2.96
CA PHE A 255 0.74 -10.73 3.87
C PHE A 255 0.47 -11.69 5.03
N VAL A 256 -0.69 -11.60 5.69
CA VAL A 256 -1.09 -12.52 6.76
C VAL A 256 -1.03 -13.98 6.27
N ASP A 257 -1.59 -14.26 5.09
CA ASP A 257 -1.59 -15.60 4.50
C ASP A 257 -0.16 -16.10 4.31
N ALA A 258 0.73 -15.28 3.75
CA ALA A 258 2.14 -15.64 3.59
C ALA A 258 2.85 -15.90 4.94
N GLU A 259 2.68 -15.03 5.92
CA GLU A 259 3.30 -15.18 7.26
C GLU A 259 2.81 -16.44 7.98
N THR A 260 1.52 -16.78 7.85
CA THR A 260 0.95 -17.95 8.52
C THR A 260 1.55 -19.28 8.04
N THR A 261 1.99 -19.35 6.78
CA THR A 261 2.65 -20.53 6.22
C THR A 261 4.05 -20.80 6.78
N LEU A 262 4.65 -19.81 7.46
CA LEU A 262 6.01 -19.95 7.97
C LEU A 262 6.03 -20.68 9.32
N PRO A 263 7.04 -21.54 9.56
CA PRO A 263 7.29 -22.11 10.87
C PRO A 263 7.71 -21.01 11.86
N ALA A 264 7.58 -21.29 13.16
CA ALA A 264 8.08 -20.40 14.19
C ALA A 264 9.61 -20.21 14.05
N GLY A 265 10.08 -18.98 14.24
CA GLY A 265 11.49 -18.63 14.13
C GLY A 265 11.71 -17.20 13.67
N SER A 266 12.98 -16.80 13.58
CA SER A 266 13.40 -15.41 13.34
C SER A 266 12.80 -14.78 12.08
N LEU A 267 12.63 -15.55 11.00
CA LEU A 267 12.00 -15.06 9.78
C LEU A 267 10.54 -14.67 10.00
N LYS A 268 9.79 -15.52 10.72
CA LYS A 268 8.38 -15.25 11.04
C LYS A 268 8.26 -14.05 11.96
N ASP A 269 9.18 -13.89 12.91
CA ASP A 269 9.20 -12.75 13.84
C ASP A 269 9.44 -11.44 13.09
N VAL A 270 10.46 -11.38 12.22
CA VAL A 270 10.76 -10.18 11.41
C VAL A 270 9.61 -9.85 10.45
N LEU A 271 9.01 -10.86 9.81
CA LEU A 271 7.84 -10.65 8.96
C LEU A 271 6.61 -10.21 9.76
N GLY A 272 6.40 -10.70 10.98
CA GLY A 272 5.34 -10.26 11.88
C GLY A 272 5.50 -8.80 12.30
N THR A 273 6.73 -8.33 12.51
CA THR A 273 7.05 -6.91 12.74
C THR A 273 6.75 -6.06 11.50
N LEU A 274 7.15 -6.51 10.30
CA LEU A 274 6.83 -5.83 9.04
C LEU A 274 5.33 -5.81 8.74
N ARG A 275 4.61 -6.91 8.96
CA ARG A 275 3.16 -7.00 8.84
C ARG A 275 2.50 -5.98 9.75
N SER A 276 2.89 -5.97 11.03
CA SER A 276 2.33 -5.04 12.02
C SER A 276 2.62 -3.60 11.62
N LEU A 277 3.83 -3.30 11.14
CA LEU A 277 4.18 -1.98 10.65
C LEU A 277 3.28 -1.57 9.47
N TYR A 278 3.11 -2.44 8.47
CA TYR A 278 2.22 -2.18 7.34
C TYR A 278 0.76 -1.95 7.77
N ALA A 279 0.23 -2.81 8.64
CA ALA A 279 -1.14 -2.68 9.15
C ALA A 279 -1.35 -1.35 9.88
N LEU A 280 -0.43 -0.99 10.77
CA LEU A 280 -0.54 0.24 11.55
C LEU A 280 -0.40 1.50 10.68
N ILE A 281 0.36 1.44 9.57
CA ILE A 281 0.38 2.54 8.58
C ILE A 281 -0.97 2.69 7.89
N CYS A 282 -1.65 1.59 7.55
CA CYS A 282 -3.00 1.64 7.00
C CYS A 282 -4.03 2.16 8.04
N ILE A 283 -3.82 1.85 9.33
CA ILE A 283 -4.68 2.29 10.44
C ILE A 283 -4.41 3.75 10.84
N GLU A 284 -3.20 4.28 10.63
CA GLU A 284 -2.87 5.70 10.83
C GLU A 284 -3.50 6.62 9.76
N ASP A 285 -4.13 6.04 8.73
CA ASP A 285 -4.83 6.80 7.71
C ASP A 285 -5.91 7.72 8.29
N VAL A 286 -6.04 8.91 7.71
CA VAL A 286 -6.96 9.96 8.19
C VAL A 286 -8.41 9.47 8.30
N SER A 287 -8.82 8.52 7.46
CA SER A 287 -10.16 7.92 7.52
C SER A 287 -10.50 7.33 8.89
N PHE A 288 -9.51 6.77 9.62
CA PHE A 288 -9.77 6.18 10.93
C PHE A 288 -10.18 7.19 12.00
N LEU A 289 -9.66 8.42 11.93
CA LEU A 289 -10.09 9.52 12.80
C LEU A 289 -11.34 10.20 12.25
N GLN A 290 -11.38 10.46 10.94
CA GLN A 290 -12.49 11.17 10.28
C GLN A 290 -13.84 10.46 10.45
N TYR A 291 -13.85 9.13 10.36
CA TYR A 291 -15.07 8.33 10.52
C TYR A 291 -15.26 7.79 11.95
N GLY A 292 -14.38 8.15 12.87
CA GLY A 292 -14.51 7.82 14.30
C GLY A 292 -14.21 6.38 14.67
N TYR A 293 -13.44 5.64 13.85
CA TYR A 293 -13.00 4.28 14.19
C TYR A 293 -11.97 4.28 15.32
N LEU A 294 -11.16 5.33 15.41
CA LEU A 294 -10.21 5.57 16.49
C LEU A 294 -10.49 6.91 17.18
N SER A 295 -10.29 6.93 18.49
CA SER A 295 -10.13 8.18 19.24
C SER A 295 -8.78 8.82 18.94
N VAL A 296 -8.63 10.11 19.28
CA VAL A 296 -7.35 10.82 19.16
C VAL A 296 -6.25 10.14 19.96
N ASP A 297 -6.56 9.67 21.18
CA ASP A 297 -5.61 8.96 22.04
C ASP A 297 -5.15 7.63 21.42
N ASN A 298 -6.09 6.86 20.86
CA ASN A 298 -5.75 5.61 20.17
C ASN A 298 -4.97 5.88 18.88
N GLY A 299 -5.25 6.97 18.16
CA GLY A 299 -4.41 7.43 17.05
C GLY A 299 -2.98 7.75 17.49
N ALA A 300 -2.81 8.40 18.64
CA ALA A 300 -1.48 8.64 19.22
C ALA A 300 -0.78 7.33 19.64
N ASN A 301 -1.52 6.34 20.16
CA ASN A 301 -1.00 5.02 20.48
C ASN A 301 -0.49 4.30 19.23
N VAL A 302 -1.25 4.30 18.14
CA VAL A 302 -0.85 3.75 16.84
C VAL A 302 0.46 4.41 16.37
N ARG A 303 0.53 5.74 16.39
CA ARG A 303 1.73 6.48 15.98
C ARG A 303 2.96 6.12 16.81
N ARG A 304 2.81 6.03 18.14
CA ARG A 304 3.91 5.60 19.03
C ARG A 304 4.37 4.19 18.73
N GLU A 305 3.43 3.28 18.49
CA GLU A 305 3.75 1.89 18.20
C GLU A 305 4.47 1.72 16.87
N ILE A 306 4.11 2.50 15.84
CA ILE A 306 4.85 2.52 14.57
C ILE A 306 6.31 2.93 14.80
N THR A 307 6.57 3.96 15.63
CA THR A 307 7.95 4.36 15.95
C THR A 307 8.73 3.23 16.64
N LYS A 308 8.10 2.48 17.55
CA LYS A 308 8.75 1.30 18.18
C LYS A 308 9.09 0.22 17.17
N LEU A 309 8.15 -0.12 16.28
CA LEU A 309 8.38 -1.10 15.21
C LEU A 309 9.51 -0.67 14.28
N CYS A 310 9.63 0.63 13.97
CA CYS A 310 10.75 1.16 13.20
C CYS A 310 12.10 0.94 13.92
N THR A 311 12.15 1.17 15.24
CA THR A 311 13.35 0.90 16.04
C THR A 311 13.68 -0.58 16.12
N GLU A 312 12.69 -1.46 16.21
CA GLU A 312 12.88 -2.92 16.20
C GLU A 312 13.39 -3.46 14.85
N LEU A 313 13.02 -2.83 13.74
CA LEU A 313 13.51 -3.20 12.41
C LEU A 313 14.92 -2.68 12.10
N ARG A 314 15.40 -1.69 12.86
CA ARG A 314 16.73 -1.07 12.68
C ARG A 314 17.89 -2.07 12.57
N PRO A 315 18.04 -3.07 13.46
CA PRO A 315 19.11 -4.06 13.34
C PRO A 315 18.99 -4.95 12.08
N HIS A 316 17.78 -5.08 11.52
CA HIS A 316 17.52 -5.92 10.35
C HIS A 316 17.59 -5.15 9.03
N ALA A 317 17.79 -3.83 9.05
CA ALA A 317 17.67 -2.95 7.89
C ALA A 317 18.44 -3.44 6.65
N LEU A 318 19.71 -3.81 6.81
CA LEU A 318 20.54 -4.28 5.70
C LEU A 318 20.05 -5.62 5.14
N ALA A 319 19.69 -6.57 6.01
CA ALA A 319 19.17 -7.87 5.59
C ALA A 319 17.85 -7.72 4.84
N LEU A 320 16.97 -6.84 5.32
CA LEU A 320 15.66 -6.57 4.71
C LEU A 320 15.75 -6.01 3.29
N VAL A 321 16.72 -5.14 2.99
CA VAL A 321 16.89 -4.61 1.63
C VAL A 321 17.77 -5.47 0.75
N SER A 322 18.64 -6.30 1.35
CA SER A 322 19.47 -7.24 0.60
C SER A 322 18.66 -8.45 0.11
N SER A 323 17.64 -8.86 0.84
CA SER A 323 16.71 -9.92 0.40
C SER A 323 15.87 -9.55 -0.83
N PHE A 324 15.87 -8.28 -1.25
CA PHE A 324 15.30 -7.89 -2.55
C PHE A 324 16.03 -8.53 -3.73
N GLY A 325 17.24 -9.06 -3.53
CA GLY A 325 17.99 -9.77 -4.56
C GLY A 325 18.39 -8.88 -5.74
N ILE A 326 18.56 -7.57 -5.50
CA ILE A 326 18.97 -6.61 -6.52
C ILE A 326 20.47 -6.81 -6.79
N PRO A 327 20.88 -7.14 -8.03
CA PRO A 327 22.30 -7.22 -8.35
C PRO A 327 23.00 -5.87 -8.17
N ASP A 328 24.24 -5.91 -7.68
CA ASP A 328 25.00 -4.70 -7.33
C ASP A 328 25.14 -3.71 -8.50
N ALA A 329 25.20 -4.20 -9.75
CA ALA A 329 25.25 -3.38 -10.96
C ALA A 329 24.02 -2.45 -11.17
N PHE A 330 22.92 -2.71 -10.47
CA PHE A 330 21.73 -1.85 -10.50
C PHE A 330 21.71 -0.81 -9.37
N LEU A 331 22.58 -0.93 -8.36
CA LEU A 331 22.68 0.00 -7.25
C LEU A 331 23.60 1.17 -7.60
N GLY A 332 23.31 2.33 -7.01
CA GLY A 332 24.16 3.53 -7.14
C GLY A 332 25.41 3.42 -6.25
N PRO A 333 26.50 4.16 -6.55
CA PRO A 333 27.73 4.16 -5.76
C PRO A 333 27.53 4.38 -4.25
N ILE A 334 26.59 5.26 -3.87
CA ILE A 334 26.28 5.55 -2.46
C ILE A 334 25.68 4.37 -1.68
N ALA A 335 25.26 3.29 -2.35
CA ALA A 335 24.81 2.07 -1.70
C ALA A 335 25.98 1.22 -1.15
N PHE A 336 27.22 1.56 -1.51
CA PHE A 336 28.44 0.86 -1.11
C PHE A 336 29.28 1.78 -0.23
N ASN A 337 30.34 2.37 -0.79
CA ASN A 337 31.20 3.32 -0.11
C ASN A 337 30.93 4.73 -0.62
N TRP A 338 30.01 5.44 0.04
CA TRP A 338 29.65 6.80 -0.37
C TRP A 338 30.81 7.79 -0.17
N ILE A 339 31.76 7.52 0.73
CA ILE A 339 32.91 8.40 0.99
C ILE A 339 33.87 8.34 -0.20
N GLU A 340 34.30 7.13 -0.58
CA GLU A 340 35.18 6.91 -1.72
C GLU A 340 34.54 7.38 -3.03
N ALA A 341 33.24 7.12 -3.22
CA ALA A 341 32.51 7.61 -4.39
C ALA A 341 32.45 9.14 -4.50
N ASN A 342 32.69 9.87 -3.40
CA ASN A 342 32.72 11.34 -3.37
C ASN A 342 34.14 11.88 -3.12
N ALA A 343 35.15 11.03 -3.01
CA ALA A 343 36.52 11.46 -2.86
C ALA A 343 37.01 11.98 -4.21
N TRP A 344 37.61 13.17 -4.21
CA TRP A 344 38.34 13.65 -5.38
C TRP A 344 39.58 12.79 -5.54
N SER A 345 39.78 12.20 -6.72
CA SER A 345 41.10 11.68 -7.09
C SER A 345 42.06 12.87 -7.06
N SER A 346 43.03 12.86 -6.15
CA SER A 346 44.13 13.82 -6.17
C SER A 346 44.85 13.66 -7.50
N VAL A 347 44.58 14.59 -8.43
CA VAL A 347 45.29 14.72 -9.71
C VAL A 347 46.64 15.36 -9.46
#